data_AF-T1GTI2-F1
#
_entry.id   AF-T1GTI2-F1
#
_cell.length_a   1.000
_cell.length_b   1.000
_cell.length_c   1.000
_cell.angle_alpha   90.00
_cell.angle_beta   90.00
_cell.angle_gamma   90.00
#
_symmetry.space_group_name_H-M   'P 1'
#
loop_
_entity.id
_entity.type
_entity.pdbx_description
1 polymer ?
#
loop_
_entity_poly.entity_id
_entity_poly.type
_entity_poly.pdbx_seq_one_letter_code
_entity_poly.pdbx_strand_id
1 'polypeptide(L)'
;MINTIIVLAGMGLPWTGYVITYCVSKILRQTNKDALTIAIEAGIQNIGIAFFLLRFSLPQPYQDLTTLVPISISFMTPLPLILLVIIKKIFKLCEEEEVDKIIPVNLKEKEMETMLKA
;
A
#
# COMPACT_ATOMS: atom_id res chain seq x y z
N MET A 1 1.45 3.35 32.46
CA MET A 1 0.29 3.48 31.56
C MET A 1 0.81 3.94 30.21
N ILE A 2 1.05 2.99 29.29
CA ILE A 2 1.44 3.32 27.92
C ILE A 2 0.28 4.10 27.31
N ASN A 3 0.53 5.33 26.88
CA ASN A 3 -0.49 6.23 26.41
C ASN A 3 -0.93 5.75 25.02
N THR A 4 -2.11 5.13 24.91
CA THR A 4 -2.68 4.61 23.65
C THR A 4 -2.71 5.68 22.55
N ILE A 5 -2.74 6.96 22.94
CA ILE A 5 -2.63 8.14 22.08
C ILE A 5 -1.33 8.15 21.28
N ILE A 6 -0.19 7.74 21.85
CA ILE A 6 1.10 7.73 21.13
C ILE A 6 1.11 6.64 20.06
N VAL A 7 0.50 5.49 20.36
CA VAL A 7 0.33 4.39 19.41
C VAL A 7 -0.60 4.85 18.28
N LEU A 8 -1.76 5.42 18.60
CA LEU A 8 -2.71 5.97 17.63
C LEU A 8 -2.13 7.13 16.78
N ALA A 9 -1.33 8.01 17.38
CA ALA A 9 -0.65 9.08 16.66
C ALA A 9 0.44 8.54 15.73
N GLY A 10 1.16 7.49 16.16
CA GLY A 10 2.14 6.78 15.33
C GLY A 10 1.51 6.03 14.14
N MET A 11 0.26 5.60 14.25
CA MET A 11 -0.49 4.95 13.17
C MET A 11 -0.73 5.89 11.98
N GLY A 12 -0.88 7.19 12.22
CA GLY A 12 -1.09 8.18 11.15
C GLY A 12 0.14 8.47 10.31
N LEU A 13 1.35 8.27 10.85
CA LEU A 13 2.60 8.67 10.17
C LEU A 13 2.85 7.90 8.85
N PRO A 14 2.86 6.56 8.80
CA PRO A 14 3.08 5.86 7.54
C PRO A 14 1.97 6.14 6.54
N TRP A 15 0.70 6.18 6.99
CA TRP A 15 -0.45 6.44 6.11
C TRP A 15 -0.39 7.82 5.46
N THR A 16 -0.10 8.86 6.26
CA THR A 16 0.07 10.23 5.75
C THR A 16 1.31 10.34 4.88
N GLY A 17 2.41 9.64 5.21
CA GLY A 17 3.61 9.58 4.38
C GLY A 17 3.31 9.08 2.96
N TYR A 18 2.63 7.93 2.83
CA TYR A 18 2.25 7.41 1.50
C TYR A 18 1.36 8.40 0.73
N VAL A 19 0.32 8.95 1.38
CA VAL A 19 -0.64 9.86 0.74
C VAL A 19 0.03 11.15 0.30
N ILE A 20 0.81 11.79 1.17
CA ILE A 20 1.50 13.05 0.87
C ILE A 20 2.47 12.86 -0.27
N THR A 21 3.30 11.81 -0.24
CA THR A 21 4.30 11.60 -1.28
C THR A 21 3.66 11.26 -2.63
N TYR A 22 2.54 10.52 -2.61
CA TYR A 22 1.74 10.30 -3.81
C TYR A 22 1.11 11.60 -4.34
N CYS A 23 0.51 12.42 -3.48
CA CYS A 23 -0.04 13.72 -3.87
C CYS A 23 1.03 14.65 -4.45
N VAL A 24 2.20 14.74 -3.80
CA VAL A 24 3.33 15.55 -4.25
C VAL A 24 3.84 15.06 -5.60
N SER A 25 4.02 13.75 -5.80
CA SER A 25 4.45 13.22 -7.10
C SER A 25 3.42 13.47 -8.22
N LYS A 26 2.12 13.45 -7.90
CA LYS A 26 1.07 13.86 -8.85
C LYS A 26 1.11 15.36 -9.18
N ILE A 27 1.36 16.22 -8.19
CA ILE A 27 1.58 17.66 -8.41
C ILE A 27 2.79 17.88 -9.32
N LEU A 28 3.85 17.08 -9.15
CA LEU A 28 5.04 17.07 -10.00
C LEU A 28 4.82 16.37 -11.36
N ARG A 29 3.58 16.03 -11.71
CA ARG A 29 3.17 15.43 -13.00
C ARG A 29 3.87 14.10 -13.31
N GLN A 30 4.25 13.34 -12.29
CA GLN A 30 4.82 12.01 -12.45
C GLN A 30 3.77 11.02 -12.98
N THR A 31 4.22 10.00 -13.71
CA THR A 31 3.34 8.93 -14.20
C THR A 31 2.76 8.15 -13.02
N ASN A 32 1.62 7.46 -13.20
CA ASN A 32 1.01 6.69 -12.10
C ASN A 32 1.93 5.59 -11.57
N LYS A 33 2.81 5.03 -12.43
CA LYS A 33 3.80 4.03 -12.00
C LYS A 33 4.89 4.68 -11.15
N ASP A 34 5.44 5.80 -11.61
CA ASP A 34 6.52 6.50 -10.90
C ASP A 34 6.02 7.13 -9.59
N ALA A 35 4.81 7.69 -9.58
CA ALA A 35 4.17 8.22 -8.39
C ALA A 35 3.98 7.14 -7.30
N LEU A 36 3.60 5.92 -7.70
CA LEU A 36 3.49 4.79 -6.77
C LEU A 36 4.87 4.36 -6.25
N THR A 37 5.86 4.26 -7.12
CA THR A 37 7.24 3.93 -6.72
C THR A 37 7.79 4.96 -5.73
N ILE A 38 7.63 6.26 -6.03
CA ILE A 38 8.06 7.36 -5.16
C ILE A 38 7.35 7.28 -3.80
N ALA A 39 6.04 7.00 -3.79
CA ALA A 39 5.29 6.85 -2.55
C ALA A 39 5.79 5.66 -1.71
N ILE A 40 6.19 4.55 -2.34
CA ILE A 40 6.74 3.37 -1.67
C ILE A 40 8.13 3.66 -1.10
N GLU A 41 9.04 4.22 -1.89
CA GLU A 41 10.41 4.54 -1.48
C GLU A 41 10.47 5.59 -0.37
N ALA A 42 9.58 6.59 -0.40
CA ALA A 42 9.53 7.63 0.64
C ALA A 42 8.71 7.21 1.87
N GLY A 43 7.67 6.40 1.67
CA GLY A 43 6.81 5.88 2.74
C GLY A 43 7.49 4.78 3.56
N ILE A 44 8.29 3.93 2.90
CA ILE A 44 9.14 2.93 3.54
C ILE A 44 10.52 3.53 3.77
N GLN A 45 10.80 3.98 4.99
CA GLN A 45 12.08 4.57 5.34
C GLN A 45 13.01 3.56 6.05
N ASN A 46 14.25 3.96 6.32
CA ASN A 46 15.17 3.17 7.14
C ASN A 46 14.85 3.32 8.64
N ILE A 47 14.05 2.40 9.15
CA ILE A 47 13.61 2.39 10.55
C ILE A 47 14.79 2.13 11.51
N GLY A 48 15.80 1.37 11.09
CA GLY A 48 16.97 1.05 11.90
C GLY A 48 17.77 2.29 12.31
N ILE A 49 17.95 3.23 11.37
CA ILE A 49 18.62 4.51 11.64
C ILE A 49 17.79 5.33 12.64
N ALA A 50 16.47 5.42 12.44
CA ALA A 50 15.59 6.17 13.35
C ALA A 50 15.59 5.59 14.78
N PHE A 51 15.54 4.25 14.90
CA PHE A 51 15.63 3.56 16.18
C PHE A 51 16.96 3.83 16.87
N PHE A 52 18.08 3.70 16.15
CA PHE A 52 19.41 3.92 16.70
C PHE A 52 19.58 5.37 17.19
N LEU A 53 19.20 6.34 16.37
CA LEU A 53 19.28 7.76 16.74
C LEU A 53 18.48 8.07 18.01
N LEU A 54 17.23 7.61 18.09
CA LEU A 54 16.38 7.86 19.26
C LEU A 54 16.85 7.10 20.50
N ARG A 55 17.40 5.88 20.34
CA ARG A 55 17.91 5.09 21.46
C ARG A 55 19.18 5.69 22.06
N PHE A 56 20.10 6.19 21.24
CA PHE A 56 21.42 6.61 21.71
C PHE A 56 21.58 8.12 21.91
N SER A 57 20.69 8.96 21.36
CA SER A 57 20.81 10.43 21.47
C SER A 57 20.05 11.03 22.65
N LEU A 58 19.15 10.27 23.28
CA LEU A 58 18.33 10.74 24.41
C LEU A 58 18.85 10.13 25.73
N PRO A 59 18.67 10.77 26.89
CA PRO A 59 18.89 10.13 28.19
C PRO A 59 17.67 9.30 28.62
N GLN A 60 17.85 8.31 29.50
CA GLN A 60 16.72 7.65 30.15
C GLN A 60 15.93 8.67 31.00
N PRO A 61 14.59 8.59 31.09
CA PRO A 61 13.69 7.52 30.60
C PRO A 61 13.14 7.74 29.18
N TYR A 62 13.51 8.85 28.52
CA TYR A 62 12.94 9.21 27.21
C TYR A 62 13.36 8.25 26.10
N GLN A 63 14.54 7.62 26.21
CA GLN A 63 14.99 6.58 25.29
C GLN A 63 13.97 5.43 25.15
N ASP A 64 13.40 4.97 26.25
CA ASP A 64 12.45 3.85 26.24
C ASP A 64 11.10 4.28 25.66
N LEU A 65 10.71 5.54 25.84
CA LEU A 65 9.46 6.07 25.31
C LEU A 65 9.55 6.34 23.79
N THR A 66 10.65 6.92 23.33
CA THR A 66 10.82 7.31 21.91
C THR A 66 11.15 6.12 21.02
N THR A 67 11.80 5.07 21.53
CA THR A 67 12.05 3.84 20.75
C THR A 67 10.78 3.07 20.41
N LEU A 68 9.71 3.21 21.20
CA LEU A 68 8.41 2.64 20.87
C LEU A 68 7.78 3.26 19.62
N VAL A 69 8.18 4.49 19.25
CA VAL A 69 7.64 5.18 18.06
C VAL A 69 8.09 4.49 16.76
N PRO A 70 9.39 4.29 16.47
CA PRO A 70 9.85 3.50 15.32
C PRO A 70 9.32 2.06 15.29
N ILE A 71 9.21 1.42 16.45
CA ILE A 71 8.65 0.07 16.56
C ILE A 71 7.19 0.07 16.12
N SER A 72 6.39 1.02 16.62
CA SER A 72 4.98 1.15 16.25
C SER A 72 4.81 1.45 14.75
N ILE A 73 5.66 2.32 14.19
CA ILE A 73 5.67 2.62 12.76
C ILE A 73 5.97 1.35 11.94
N SER A 74 6.93 0.52 12.36
CA SER A 74 7.30 -0.73 11.67
C SER A 74 6.11 -1.68 11.49
N PHE A 75 5.28 -1.82 12.51
CA PHE A 75 4.07 -2.66 12.44
C PHE A 75 2.99 -2.07 11.54
N MET A 76 2.97 -0.75 11.37
CA MET A 76 1.96 -0.05 10.58
C MET A 76 2.32 0.10 9.10
N THR A 77 3.60 0.23 8.76
CA THR A 77 4.11 0.32 7.38
C THR A 77 3.59 -0.78 6.43
N PRO A 78 3.49 -2.07 6.81
CA PRO A 78 3.00 -3.09 5.88
C PRO A 78 1.49 -3.03 5.61
N LEU A 79 0.69 -2.44 6.51
CA LEU A 79 -0.78 -2.46 6.39
C LEU A 79 -1.30 -1.74 5.13
N PRO A 80 -0.87 -0.50 4.81
CA PRO A 80 -1.29 0.17 3.57
C PRO A 80 -0.91 -0.60 2.30
N LEU A 81 0.26 -1.24 2.27
CA LEU A 81 0.74 -2.01 1.12
C LEU A 81 -0.09 -3.27 0.91
N ILE A 82 -0.34 -4.02 2.00
CA ILE A 82 -1.19 -5.22 1.96
C ILE A 82 -2.60 -4.84 1.50
N LEU A 83 -3.16 -3.75 2.02
CA LEU A 83 -4.46 -3.24 1.60
C LEU A 83 -4.49 -2.93 0.09
N LEU A 84 -3.45 -2.27 -0.43
CA LEU A 84 -3.33 -1.94 -1.85
C LEU A 84 -3.27 -3.21 -2.74
N VAL A 85 -2.53 -4.24 -2.29
CA VAL A 85 -2.46 -5.54 -2.98
C VAL A 85 -3.81 -6.26 -2.96
N ILE A 86 -4.51 -6.27 -1.82
CA ILE A 86 -5.85 -6.86 -1.69
C ILE A 86 -6.81 -6.16 -2.64
N ILE A 87 -6.83 -4.83 -2.64
CA ILE A 87 -7.68 -4.03 -3.52
C ILE A 87 -7.40 -4.39 -4.99
N LYS A 88 -6.14 -4.37 -5.42
CA LYS A 88 -5.77 -4.74 -6.79
C LYS A 88 -6.21 -6.16 -7.15
N LYS A 89 -6.07 -7.11 -6.22
CA LYS A 89 -6.47 -8.50 -6.45
C LYS A 89 -8.00 -8.62 -6.60
N ILE A 90 -8.78 -7.93 -5.77
CA ILE A 90 -10.25 -7.89 -5.88
C ILE A 90 -10.67 -7.28 -7.22
N PHE A 91 -10.08 -6.16 -7.63
CA PHE A 91 -10.39 -5.53 -8.92
C PHE A 91 -10.06 -6.44 -10.11
N LYS A 92 -8.92 -7.13 -10.09
CA LYS A 92 -8.53 -8.08 -11.15
C LYS A 92 -9.49 -9.27 -11.23
N LEU A 93 -9.97 -9.77 -10.08
CA LEU A 93 -10.95 -10.86 -10.04
C LEU A 93 -12.30 -10.43 -10.62
N CYS A 94 -12.75 -9.19 -10.39
CA CYS A 94 -13.95 -8.66 -11.04
C CYS A 94 -13.78 -8.50 -12.57
N GLU A 95 -12.59 -8.17 -13.04
CA GLU A 95 -12.31 -7.95 -14.47
C GLU A 95 -12.23 -9.28 -15.26
N GLU A 96 -11.68 -10.35 -14.64
CA GLU A 96 -11.65 -11.69 -15.24
C GLU A 96 -13.05 -12.32 -15.35
N GLU A 97 -13.98 -12.00 -14.45
CA GLU A 97 -15.36 -12.53 -14.48
C GLU A 97 -16.19 -12.00 -15.69
N GLU A 98 -15.90 -10.79 -16.20
CA GLU A 98 -16.57 -10.25 -17.40
C GLU A 98 -16.03 -10.89 -18.68
N VAL A 99 -14.70 -11.08 -18.78
CA VAL A 99 -14.05 -11.64 -19.98
C VAL A 99 -14.43 -13.11 -20.17
N ASP A 100 -14.48 -13.90 -19.09
CA ASP A 100 -14.91 -15.30 -19.12
C ASP A 100 -16.41 -15.48 -19.40
N LYS A 101 -17.25 -14.43 -19.34
CA LYS A 101 -18.66 -14.52 -19.79
C LYS A 101 -18.80 -14.19 -21.28
N ILE A 102 -17.97 -13.30 -21.81
CA ILE A 102 -18.03 -12.85 -23.21
C ILE A 102 -17.44 -13.90 -24.16
N ILE A 103 -16.32 -14.54 -23.80
CA ILE A 103 -15.62 -15.51 -24.66
C ILE A 103 -16.40 -16.82 -24.90
N PRO A 104 -17.01 -17.50 -23.91
CA PRO A 104 -17.68 -18.78 -24.13
C PRO A 104 -19.03 -18.65 -24.83
N VAL A 105 -19.69 -17.49 -24.75
CA VAL A 105 -20.93 -17.21 -25.49
C VAL A 105 -20.62 -17.00 -26.97
N ASN A 106 -19.60 -16.19 -27.28
CA ASN A 106 -19.20 -15.92 -28.66
C ASN A 106 -18.68 -17.18 -29.37
N LEU A 107 -17.94 -18.05 -28.68
CA LEU A 107 -17.46 -19.31 -29.25
C LEU A 107 -18.61 -20.26 -29.63
N LYS A 108 -19.62 -20.39 -28.77
CA LYS A 108 -20.81 -21.22 -29.05
C LYS A 108 -21.66 -20.67 -30.19
N GLU A 109 -21.83 -19.35 -30.29
CA GLU A 109 -22.52 -18.72 -31.42
C GLU A 109 -21.76 -18.95 -32.73
N LYS A 110 -20.43 -18.83 -32.72
CA LYS A 110 -19.60 -19.05 -33.91
C LYS A 110 -19.63 -20.49 -34.41
N GLU A 111 -19.58 -21.47 -33.50
CA GLU A 111 -19.71 -22.89 -33.85
C GLU A 111 -21.09 -23.20 -34.43
N MET A 112 -22.16 -22.63 -33.85
CA MET A 112 -23.53 -22.81 -34.32
C MET A 112 -23.77 -22.17 -35.70
N GLU A 113 -23.23 -20.97 -35.95
CA GLU A 113 -23.30 -20.34 -37.28
C GLU A 113 -22.56 -21.14 -38.36
N THR A 114 -21.46 -21.81 -38.00
CA THR A 114 -20.67 -22.60 -38.94
C THR A 114 -21.41 -23.89 -39.33
N MET A 115 -22.12 -24.51 -38.38
CA MET A 115 -22.97 -25.68 -38.61
C MET A 115 -24.21 -25.38 -39.47
N LEU A 116 -24.74 -24.16 -39.39
CA LEU A 116 -25.91 -23.72 -40.17
C LEU A 116 -25.58 -23.35 -41.62
N LYS A 117 -24.30 -23.13 -41.94
CA LYS A 117 -23.82 -22.75 -43.29
C LYS A 117 -23.18 -23.92 -44.04
N ALA A 118 -23.07 -25.11 -43.43
CA ALA A 118 -22.57 -26.34 -44.03
C ALA A 118 -23.72 -27.24 -44.49
#